data_AF-A0A7Y8HZX4-F1
#
_entry.id   AF-A0A7Y8HZX4-F1
#
_cell.length_a   1.000
_cell.length_b   1.000
_cell.length_c   1.000
_cell.angle_alpha   90.00
_cell.angle_beta   90.00
_cell.angle_gamma   90.00
#
_symmetry.space_group_name_H-M   'P 1'
#
loop_
_entity.id
_entity.type
_entity.pdbx_description
1 polymer ?
#
loop_
_entity_poly.entity_id
_entity_poly.type
_entity_poly.pdbx_seq_one_letter_code
_entity_poly.pdbx_strand_id
1 'polypeptide(L)'
;DAETEARMKEVVDEAYRTGDTIGGIFEVRAKGLPAGLGSHIAWDTRLDGRLAQAILSIQAVKGVFIGDADEAAVQFGSKVQDPIHYDKQDRRFWRGANKAGGLEGGITNGEELVVRGLLKPISTLRRPLESVDFETREPSAAAYERSDVCVLPAAGVIGEAMTALVLAQAFLEKFGGDSLNETRRNYSGYIQQVREY
;
A
#
# COMPACT_ATOMS: atom_id res chain seq x y z
N ASP A 1 -3.67 5.59 17.31
CA ASP A 1 -3.79 4.94 18.63
C ASP A 1 -2.72 5.53 19.54
N ALA A 2 -3.10 6.08 20.69
CA ALA A 2 -2.19 6.87 21.53
C ALA A 2 -1.12 6.02 22.23
N GLU A 3 -1.46 4.78 22.60
CA GLU A 3 -0.51 3.84 23.21
C GLU A 3 0.55 3.41 22.18
N THR A 4 0.13 3.05 20.97
CA THR A 4 1.03 2.71 19.86
C THR A 4 1.91 3.90 19.48
N GLU A 5 1.37 5.13 19.46
CA GLU A 5 2.15 6.33 19.18
C GLU A 5 3.28 6.54 20.20
N ALA A 6 2.99 6.40 21.50
CA ALA A 6 3.99 6.52 22.55
C ALA A 6 5.09 5.47 22.39
N ARG A 7 4.72 4.21 22.16
CA ARG A 7 5.68 3.12 21.93
C ARG A 7 6.54 3.34 20.69
N MET A 8 5.96 3.83 19.59
CA MET A 8 6.72 4.16 18.38
C MET A 8 7.75 5.27 18.64
N LYS A 9 7.38 6.31 19.39
CA LYS A 9 8.29 7.40 19.79
C LYS A 9 9.46 6.89 20.64
N GLU A 10 9.17 6.04 21.63
CA GLU A 10 10.21 5.45 22.50
C GLU A 10 11.25 4.66 21.70
N VAL A 11 10.82 3.88 20.71
CA VAL A 11 11.72 3.12 19.84
C VAL A 11 12.56 4.04 18.95
N VAL A 12 11.98 5.14 18.44
CA VAL A 12 12.73 6.14 17.66
C VAL A 12 13.76 6.85 18.55
N ASP A 13 13.40 7.21 19.79
CA ASP A 13 14.30 7.84 20.75
C ASP A 13 15.43 6.89 21.18
N GLU A 14 15.15 5.60 21.29
CA GLU A 14 16.19 4.58 21.50
C GLU A 14 17.16 4.52 20.33
N ALA A 15 16.68 4.37 19.09
CA ALA A 15 17.52 4.35 17.89
C ALA A 15 18.37 5.62 17.78
N TYR A 16 17.79 6.80 18.07
CA TYR A 16 18.53 8.06 18.09
C TYR A 16 19.68 8.04 19.12
N ARG A 17 19.41 7.59 20.35
CA ARG A 17 20.40 7.54 21.44
C ARG A 17 21.52 6.55 21.16
N THR A 18 21.24 5.42 20.52
CA THR A 18 22.23 4.41 20.18
C THR A 18 23.00 4.70 18.89
N GLY A 19 22.55 5.71 18.12
CA GLY A 19 23.14 6.08 16.83
C GLY A 19 22.73 5.16 15.68
N ASP A 20 21.61 4.46 15.86
CA ASP A 20 21.01 3.53 14.91
C ASP A 20 19.91 4.19 14.07
N THR A 21 19.36 3.47 13.10
CA THR A 21 18.19 3.87 12.30
C THR A 21 17.13 2.80 12.36
N ILE A 22 15.87 3.19 12.12
CA ILE A 22 14.76 2.25 12.13
C ILE A 22 13.84 2.44 10.92
N GLY A 23 13.26 1.32 10.48
CA GLY A 23 12.23 1.25 9.46
C GLY A 23 10.87 0.99 10.07
N GLY A 24 10.02 0.26 9.34
CA GLY A 24 8.74 -0.21 9.84
C GLY A 24 7.75 -0.44 8.70
N ILE A 25 6.46 -0.44 9.05
CA ILE A 25 5.37 -0.69 8.12
C ILE A 25 4.46 0.54 8.09
N PHE A 26 4.19 1.06 6.89
CA PHE A 26 3.14 2.05 6.69
C PHE A 26 1.95 1.40 5.99
N GLU A 27 0.74 1.91 6.23
CA GLU A 27 -0.50 1.44 5.64
C GLU A 27 -1.21 2.60 4.94
N VAL A 28 -1.63 2.38 3.70
CA VAL A 28 -2.43 3.31 2.91
C VAL A 28 -3.82 2.70 2.73
N ARG A 29 -4.84 3.53 3.00
CA ARG A 29 -6.25 3.16 2.87
C ARG A 29 -6.96 4.07 1.89
N ALA A 30 -7.62 3.48 0.89
CA ALA A 30 -8.45 4.23 -0.06
C ALA A 30 -9.91 3.79 0.03
N LYS A 31 -10.78 4.76 0.38
CA LYS A 31 -12.21 4.56 0.60
C LYS A 31 -13.03 4.99 -0.60
N GLY A 32 -14.24 4.44 -0.72
CA GLY A 32 -15.21 4.88 -1.73
C GLY A 32 -14.86 4.47 -3.16
N LEU A 33 -13.99 3.47 -3.34
CA LEU A 33 -13.67 2.95 -4.65
C LEU A 33 -14.89 2.22 -5.24
N PRO A 34 -15.22 2.43 -6.53
CA PRO A 34 -16.21 1.58 -7.17
C PRO A 34 -15.68 0.16 -7.27
N ALA A 35 -16.57 -0.83 -7.23
CA ALA A 35 -16.22 -2.18 -7.65
C ALA A 35 -15.76 -2.15 -9.13
N GLY A 36 -14.84 -3.03 -9.51
CA GLY A 36 -14.50 -3.24 -10.92
C GLY A 36 -13.35 -2.41 -11.50
N LEU A 37 -12.52 -1.73 -10.70
CA LEU A 37 -11.24 -1.16 -11.15
C LEU A 37 -10.18 -2.26 -11.21
N GLY A 38 -9.29 -2.21 -12.21
CA GLY A 38 -8.37 -3.31 -12.51
C GLY A 38 -9.02 -4.41 -13.34
N SER A 39 -8.27 -5.47 -13.62
CA SER A 39 -8.76 -6.61 -14.41
C SER A 39 -8.05 -7.91 -14.03
N HIS A 40 -8.76 -9.02 -14.20
CA HIS A 40 -8.22 -10.38 -14.04
C HIS A 40 -7.78 -11.00 -15.37
N ILE A 41 -7.98 -10.31 -16.50
CA ILE A 41 -7.79 -10.85 -17.86
C ILE A 41 -6.31 -11.11 -18.14
N ALA A 42 -5.44 -10.17 -17.78
CA ALA A 42 -4.00 -10.28 -17.96
C ALA A 42 -3.27 -10.00 -16.64
N TRP A 43 -2.11 -10.63 -16.46
CA TRP A 43 -1.37 -10.61 -15.21
C TRP A 43 -0.93 -9.19 -14.79
N ASP A 44 -0.62 -8.32 -15.75
CA ASP A 44 -0.17 -6.93 -15.59
C ASP A 44 -1.32 -5.94 -15.44
N THR A 45 -2.54 -6.34 -15.80
CA THR A 45 -3.76 -5.53 -15.60
C THR A 45 -4.37 -5.69 -14.20
N ARG A 46 -3.84 -6.62 -13.39
CA ARG A 46 -4.27 -6.83 -12.01
C ARG A 46 -3.81 -5.68 -11.13
N LEU A 47 -4.75 -5.10 -10.38
CA LEU A 47 -4.51 -3.87 -9.63
C LEU A 47 -3.57 -4.06 -8.44
N ASP A 48 -3.61 -5.22 -7.79
CA ASP A 48 -2.68 -5.64 -6.75
C ASP A 48 -1.22 -5.64 -7.26
N GLY A 49 -0.96 -6.18 -8.45
CA GLY A 49 0.35 -6.15 -9.09
C GLY A 49 0.86 -4.73 -9.37
N ARG A 50 -0.01 -3.86 -9.90
CA ARG A 50 0.32 -2.45 -10.17
C ARG A 50 0.59 -1.66 -8.89
N LEU A 51 -0.23 -1.86 -7.85
CA LEU A 51 -0.03 -1.24 -6.54
C LEU A 51 1.25 -1.75 -5.89
N ALA A 52 1.53 -3.05 -5.96
CA ALA A 52 2.75 -3.63 -5.44
C ALA A 52 3.99 -3.04 -6.12
N GLN A 53 3.99 -2.92 -7.45
CA GLN A 53 5.08 -2.27 -8.18
C GLN A 53 5.27 -0.81 -7.72
N ALA A 54 4.19 -0.03 -7.63
CA ALA A 54 4.25 1.37 -7.25
C ALA A 54 4.78 1.55 -5.82
N ILE A 55 4.28 0.78 -4.85
CA ILE A 55 4.73 0.86 -3.46
C ILE A 55 6.16 0.33 -3.29
N LEU A 56 6.52 -0.78 -3.94
CA LEU A 56 7.87 -1.35 -3.87
C LEU A 56 8.92 -0.46 -4.54
N SER A 57 8.52 0.42 -5.47
CA SER A 57 9.42 1.40 -6.10
C SER A 57 9.83 2.55 -5.18
N ILE A 58 9.12 2.77 -4.07
CA ILE A 58 9.47 3.78 -3.07
C ILE A 58 10.82 3.40 -2.44
N GLN A 59 11.72 4.38 -2.32
CA GLN A 59 13.06 4.13 -1.79
C GLN A 59 12.98 3.50 -0.40
N ALA A 60 13.81 2.47 -0.19
CA ALA A 60 13.87 1.65 1.01
C ALA A 60 12.65 0.74 1.29
N VAL A 61 11.61 0.71 0.46
CA VAL A 61 10.58 -0.33 0.57
C VAL A 61 11.12 -1.66 0.04
N LYS A 62 10.92 -2.74 0.82
CA LYS A 62 11.43 -4.09 0.53
C LYS A 62 10.34 -5.15 0.43
N GLY A 63 9.10 -4.81 0.76
CA GLY A 63 7.95 -5.71 0.66
C GLY A 63 6.64 -4.94 0.63
N VAL A 64 5.59 -5.58 0.14
CA VAL A 64 4.24 -5.03 0.07
C VAL A 64 3.23 -6.09 0.49
N PHE A 65 2.24 -5.70 1.29
CA PHE A 65 1.07 -6.53 1.58
C PHE A 65 -0.19 -5.85 1.04
N ILE A 66 -1.12 -6.66 0.54
CA ILE A 66 -2.48 -6.24 0.21
C ILE A 66 -3.39 -6.83 1.29
N GLY A 67 -4.21 -5.99 1.93
CA GLY A 67 -5.02 -6.41 3.07
C GLY A 67 -4.17 -7.06 4.16
N ASP A 68 -4.66 -8.19 4.66
CA ASP A 68 -4.01 -8.98 5.71
C ASP A 68 -3.19 -10.14 5.14
N ALA A 69 -2.50 -9.91 4.01
CA ALA A 69 -1.75 -10.96 3.29
C ALA A 69 -0.70 -11.67 4.17
N ASP A 70 -0.09 -10.97 5.11
CA ASP A 70 0.88 -11.50 6.06
C ASP A 70 0.27 -12.55 6.99
N GLU A 71 -0.93 -12.26 7.51
CA GLU A 71 -1.68 -13.24 8.31
C GLU A 71 -2.30 -14.33 7.44
N ALA A 72 -2.83 -13.97 6.27
CA ALA A 72 -3.52 -14.90 5.39
C ALA A 72 -2.60 -16.01 4.85
N ALA A 73 -1.32 -15.70 4.59
CA ALA A 73 -0.35 -16.65 4.07
C ALA A 73 -0.07 -17.85 5.01
N VAL A 74 -0.38 -17.71 6.30
CA VAL A 74 -0.14 -18.75 7.32
C VAL A 74 -1.43 -19.33 7.92
N GLN A 75 -2.57 -19.13 7.25
CA GLN A 75 -3.90 -19.53 7.73
C GLN A 75 -4.65 -20.41 6.74
N PHE A 76 -5.66 -21.12 7.23
CA PHE A 76 -6.55 -21.91 6.37
C PHE A 76 -7.50 -21.01 5.56
N GLY A 77 -7.89 -21.48 4.37
CA GLY A 77 -8.86 -20.80 3.50
C GLY A 77 -10.13 -20.33 4.22
N SER A 78 -10.69 -21.15 5.10
CA SER A 78 -11.89 -20.81 5.89
C SER A 78 -11.73 -19.62 6.85
N LYS A 79 -10.49 -19.16 7.09
CA LYS A 79 -10.16 -18.03 7.96
C LYS A 79 -9.76 -16.77 7.20
N VAL A 80 -9.46 -16.85 5.91
CA VAL A 80 -8.88 -15.73 5.14
C VAL A 80 -9.84 -15.13 4.11
N GLN A 81 -10.86 -15.90 3.69
CA GLN A 81 -11.85 -15.39 2.75
C GLN A 81 -12.80 -14.39 3.45
N ASP A 82 -13.31 -13.44 2.67
CA ASP A 82 -14.33 -12.49 3.07
C ASP A 82 -15.70 -12.93 2.51
N PRO A 83 -16.61 -13.48 3.35
CA PRO A 83 -17.92 -13.90 2.89
C PRO A 83 -18.73 -12.76 2.29
N ILE A 84 -19.37 -13.03 1.15
CA ILE A 84 -20.21 -12.06 0.45
C ILE A 84 -21.63 -12.12 1.01
N HIS A 85 -22.14 -10.95 1.36
CA HIS A 85 -23.51 -10.73 1.81
C HIS A 85 -24.23 -9.78 0.85
N TYR A 86 -25.57 -9.78 0.91
CA TYR A 86 -26.40 -8.90 0.09
C TYR A 86 -27.40 -8.13 0.96
N ASP A 87 -27.40 -6.81 0.81
CA ASP A 87 -28.37 -5.90 1.42
C ASP A 87 -29.50 -5.62 0.42
N LYS A 88 -30.71 -6.09 0.73
CA LYS A 88 -31.89 -5.89 -0.12
C LYS A 88 -32.42 -4.46 -0.11
N GLN A 89 -32.20 -3.72 0.98
CA GLN A 89 -32.67 -2.34 1.11
C GLN A 89 -31.81 -1.40 0.27
N ASP A 90 -30.49 -1.55 0.39
CA ASP A 90 -29.51 -0.74 -0.35
C ASP A 90 -29.17 -1.32 -1.73
N ARG A 91 -29.69 -2.50 -2.07
CA ARG A 91 -29.42 -3.26 -3.31
C ARG A 91 -27.92 -3.37 -3.61
N ARG A 92 -27.14 -3.82 -2.62
CA ARG A 92 -25.68 -3.90 -2.72
C ARG A 92 -25.11 -5.19 -2.13
N PHE A 93 -24.01 -5.64 -2.71
CA PHE A 93 -23.14 -6.63 -2.08
C PHE A 93 -22.21 -5.94 -1.08
N TRP A 94 -21.88 -6.65 0.00
CA TRP A 94 -20.94 -6.18 1.02
C TRP A 94 -20.24 -7.37 1.68
N ARG A 95 -19.14 -7.11 2.39
CA ARG A 95 -18.40 -8.14 3.14
C ARG A 95 -18.40 -7.83 4.63
N GLY A 96 -18.51 -8.89 5.45
CA GLY A 96 -18.42 -8.77 6.92
C GLY A 96 -17.01 -8.53 7.44
N ALA A 97 -16.00 -8.66 6.58
CA ALA A 97 -14.59 -8.43 6.86
C ALA A 97 -13.90 -7.92 5.58
N ASN A 98 -12.66 -7.45 5.70
CA ASN A 98 -11.90 -6.94 4.56
C ASN A 98 -10.45 -7.46 4.58
N LYS A 99 -10.30 -8.77 4.72
CA LYS A 99 -8.99 -9.43 4.76
C LYS A 99 -8.29 -9.40 3.40
N ALA A 100 -9.07 -9.40 2.32
CA ALA A 100 -8.60 -9.22 0.96
C ALA A 100 -8.10 -7.79 0.67
N GLY A 101 -8.31 -6.84 1.58
CA GLY A 101 -7.86 -5.46 1.43
C GLY A 101 -8.47 -4.75 0.23
N GLY A 102 -9.76 -4.99 -0.03
CA GLY A 102 -10.52 -4.34 -1.09
C GLY A 102 -10.28 -4.90 -2.49
N LEU A 103 -9.44 -5.94 -2.66
CA LEU A 103 -9.12 -6.53 -3.96
C LEU A 103 -9.44 -8.02 -4.01
N GLU A 104 -10.15 -8.45 -5.05
CA GLU A 104 -10.36 -9.86 -5.37
C GLU A 104 -10.03 -10.10 -6.84
N GLY A 105 -9.16 -11.08 -7.13
CA GLY A 105 -8.73 -11.35 -8.50
C GLY A 105 -8.02 -10.17 -9.20
N GLY A 106 -7.42 -9.26 -8.43
CA GLY A 106 -6.80 -8.04 -8.96
C GLY A 106 -7.80 -6.92 -9.30
N ILE A 107 -9.03 -6.99 -8.76
CA ILE A 107 -10.11 -6.04 -9.04
C ILE A 107 -10.66 -5.45 -7.73
N THR A 108 -10.98 -4.15 -7.71
CA THR A 108 -11.68 -3.55 -6.56
C THR A 108 -13.02 -4.21 -6.32
N ASN A 109 -13.29 -4.60 -5.08
CA ASN A 109 -14.49 -5.35 -4.71
C ASN A 109 -15.58 -4.48 -4.04
N GLY A 110 -15.31 -3.17 -3.89
CA GLY A 110 -16.18 -2.18 -3.26
C GLY A 110 -15.86 -1.87 -1.80
N GLU A 111 -15.08 -2.73 -1.13
CA GLU A 111 -14.55 -2.45 0.20
C GLU A 111 -13.37 -1.47 0.13
N GLU A 112 -12.89 -1.03 1.30
CA GLU A 112 -11.70 -0.18 1.38
C GLU A 112 -10.46 -0.90 0.82
N LEU A 113 -9.72 -0.26 -0.08
CA LEU A 113 -8.42 -0.76 -0.48
C LEU A 113 -7.43 -0.57 0.68
N VAL A 114 -6.72 -1.63 1.04
CA VAL A 114 -5.67 -1.60 2.05
C VAL A 114 -4.37 -2.10 1.42
N VAL A 115 -3.33 -1.26 1.41
CA VAL A 115 -1.99 -1.64 0.97
C VAL A 115 -0.96 -1.21 2.01
N ARG A 116 -0.02 -2.10 2.34
CA ARG A 116 1.04 -1.86 3.33
C ARG A 116 2.41 -1.93 2.67
N GLY A 117 3.30 -1.02 3.02
CA GLY A 117 4.70 -1.01 2.56
C GLY A 117 5.67 -1.28 3.69
N LEU A 118 6.61 -2.22 3.48
CA LEU A 118 7.63 -2.61 4.46
C LEU A 118 8.91 -1.83 4.16
N LEU A 119 9.14 -0.76 4.92
CA LEU A 119 10.29 0.11 4.77
C LEU A 119 11.45 -0.41 5.64
N LYS A 120 12.60 -0.70 5.03
CA LYS A 120 13.82 -1.01 5.77
C LYS A 120 14.38 0.27 6.44
N PRO A 121 15.17 0.14 7.52
CA PRO A 121 15.95 1.26 8.04
C PRO A 121 16.85 1.89 6.97
N ILE A 122 17.08 3.20 7.07
CA ILE A 122 17.98 3.89 6.13
C ILE A 122 19.43 3.47 6.38
N SER A 123 20.21 3.30 5.33
CA SER A 123 21.55 2.70 5.41
C SER A 123 22.59 3.56 6.15
N THR A 124 22.31 4.83 6.38
CA THR A 124 23.26 5.79 6.92
C THR A 124 23.18 5.81 8.45
N LEU A 125 24.14 5.16 9.11
CA LEU A 125 24.23 5.08 10.56
C LEU A 125 25.29 6.05 11.11
N ARG A 126 25.04 6.66 12.28
CA ARG A 126 26.06 7.50 12.94
C ARG A 126 27.28 6.69 13.36
N ARG A 127 27.06 5.40 13.65
CA ARG A 127 28.11 4.40 13.77
C ARG A 127 28.24 3.72 12.40
N PRO A 128 29.18 4.14 11.56
CA PRO A 128 29.25 3.66 10.19
C PRO A 128 29.55 2.16 10.16
N LEU A 129 28.95 1.46 9.19
CA LEU A 129 29.24 0.06 8.94
C LEU A 129 30.57 -0.09 8.22
N GLU A 130 31.10 -1.31 8.24
CA GLU A 130 32.22 -1.69 7.40
C GLU A 130 31.85 -1.53 5.91
N SER A 131 32.80 -1.00 5.15
CA SER A 131 32.71 -0.75 3.73
C SER A 131 34.09 -0.90 3.11
N VAL A 132 34.21 -0.53 1.83
CA VAL A 132 35.47 -0.61 1.08
C VAL A 132 35.62 0.68 0.28
N ASP A 133 36.80 1.26 0.32
CA ASP A 133 37.16 2.35 -0.58
C ASP A 133 37.38 1.79 -1.99
N PHE A 134 36.62 2.28 -2.98
CA PHE A 134 36.63 1.69 -4.32
C PHE A 134 37.92 1.94 -5.12
N GLU A 135 38.69 2.98 -4.80
CA GLU A 135 39.94 3.30 -5.49
C GLU A 135 41.09 2.42 -4.98
N THR A 136 41.22 2.34 -3.67
CA THR A 136 42.30 1.62 -2.98
C THR A 136 41.99 0.14 -2.77
N ARG A 137 40.71 -0.23 -2.73
CA ARG A 137 40.18 -1.57 -2.38
C ARG A 137 40.46 -1.99 -0.94
N GLU A 138 40.76 -1.03 -0.07
CA GLU A 138 41.03 -1.25 1.35
C GLU A 138 39.76 -1.11 2.20
N PRO A 139 39.68 -1.76 3.38
CA PRO A 139 38.58 -1.57 4.33
C PRO A 139 38.42 -0.09 4.72
N SER A 140 37.20 0.41 4.67
CA SER A 140 36.84 1.79 5.04
C SER A 140 35.49 1.84 5.75
N ALA A 141 35.19 2.94 6.42
CA ALA A 141 33.88 3.16 7.03
C ALA A 141 32.88 3.65 5.97
N ALA A 142 31.63 3.17 6.04
CA ALA A 142 30.56 3.64 5.17
C ALA A 142 30.31 5.15 5.37
N ALA A 143 30.01 5.85 4.27
CA ALA A 143 29.77 7.29 4.29
C ALA A 143 28.49 7.67 5.06
N TYR A 144 28.56 8.80 5.77
CA TYR A 144 27.44 9.38 6.49
C TYR A 144 26.79 10.52 5.69
N GLU A 145 25.68 10.23 5.00
CA GLU A 145 25.02 11.16 4.07
C GLU A 145 23.78 11.89 4.65
N ARG A 146 22.96 11.20 5.45
CA ARG A 146 21.74 11.76 6.05
C ARG A 146 21.64 11.44 7.53
N SER A 147 20.94 12.31 8.27
CA SER A 147 20.85 12.26 9.73
C SER A 147 19.51 11.80 10.30
N ASP A 148 18.54 11.51 9.43
CA ASP A 148 17.23 11.00 9.84
C ASP A 148 17.37 9.66 10.58
N VAL A 149 16.58 9.45 11.64
CA VAL A 149 16.56 8.16 12.36
C VAL A 149 15.44 7.25 11.82
N CYS A 150 14.30 7.84 11.48
CA CYS A 150 13.12 7.16 10.95
C CYS A 150 12.46 8.04 9.91
N VAL A 151 12.21 7.48 8.71
CA VAL A 151 11.52 8.18 7.60
C VAL A 151 10.15 7.57 7.30
N LEU A 152 9.66 6.68 8.16
CA LEU A 152 8.43 5.91 7.95
C LEU A 152 7.17 6.78 7.78
N PRO A 153 6.94 7.85 8.57
CA PRO A 153 5.78 8.71 8.37
C PRO A 153 5.77 9.39 6.98
N ALA A 154 6.93 9.86 6.53
CA ALA A 154 7.08 10.45 5.20
C ALA A 154 6.87 9.41 4.09
N ALA A 155 7.35 8.18 4.29
CA ALA A 155 7.11 7.08 3.37
C ALA A 155 5.60 6.75 3.23
N GLY A 156 4.82 6.89 4.30
CA GLY A 156 3.35 6.77 4.25
C GLY A 156 2.72 7.76 3.28
N VAL A 157 3.12 9.04 3.34
CA VAL A 157 2.64 10.10 2.42
C VAL A 157 3.03 9.81 0.96
N ILE A 158 4.25 9.32 0.74
CA ILE A 158 4.67 8.89 -0.61
C ILE A 158 3.82 7.70 -1.06
N GLY A 159 3.53 6.76 -0.16
CA GLY A 159 2.62 5.64 -0.40
C GLY A 159 1.24 6.09 -0.86
N GLU A 160 0.64 7.06 -0.16
CA GLU A 160 -0.65 7.64 -0.55
C GLU A 160 -0.62 8.21 -1.97
N ALA A 161 0.43 8.97 -2.31
CA ALA A 161 0.58 9.55 -3.64
C ALA A 161 0.72 8.46 -4.73
N MET A 162 1.55 7.44 -4.49
CA MET A 162 1.77 6.34 -5.43
C MET A 162 0.49 5.50 -5.62
N THR A 163 -0.24 5.20 -4.55
CA THR A 163 -1.54 4.53 -4.61
C THR A 163 -2.56 5.37 -5.37
N ALA A 164 -2.64 6.67 -5.11
CA ALA A 164 -3.57 7.57 -5.81
C ALA A 164 -3.30 7.63 -7.32
N LEU A 165 -2.03 7.66 -7.75
CA LEU A 165 -1.65 7.63 -9.17
C LEU A 165 -2.11 6.34 -9.85
N VAL A 166 -1.87 5.18 -9.24
CA VAL A 166 -2.30 3.88 -9.78
C VAL A 166 -3.82 3.79 -9.86
N LEU A 167 -4.53 4.25 -8.82
CA LEU A 167 -5.99 4.26 -8.80
C LEU A 167 -6.57 5.20 -9.85
N ALA A 168 -5.99 6.39 -10.02
CA ALA A 168 -6.41 7.34 -11.06
C ALA A 168 -6.23 6.75 -12.46
N GLN A 169 -5.11 6.07 -12.73
CA GLN A 169 -4.89 5.36 -14.00
C GLN A 169 -5.95 4.29 -14.23
N ALA A 170 -6.16 3.39 -13.27
CA ALA A 170 -7.17 2.32 -13.38
C ALA A 170 -8.60 2.90 -13.54
N PHE A 171 -8.88 4.03 -12.90
CA PHE A 171 -10.16 4.73 -13.02
C PHE A 171 -10.36 5.29 -14.43
N LEU A 172 -9.34 5.95 -14.99
CA LEU A 172 -9.38 6.49 -16.35
C LEU A 172 -9.38 5.38 -17.42
N GLU A 173 -8.69 4.26 -17.19
CA GLU A 173 -8.75 3.09 -18.08
C GLU A 173 -10.18 2.51 -18.16
N LYS A 174 -10.89 2.47 -17.02
CA LYS A 174 -12.26 1.93 -16.98
C LYS A 174 -13.30 2.91 -17.52
N PHE A 175 -13.21 4.18 -17.13
CA PHE A 175 -14.27 5.16 -17.39
C PHE A 175 -13.96 6.10 -18.55
N GLY A 176 -12.70 6.19 -18.98
CA GLY A 176 -12.24 7.02 -20.09
C GLY A 176 -12.62 8.50 -19.95
N GLY A 177 -12.74 9.14 -21.12
CA GLY A 177 -13.16 10.52 -21.25
C GLY A 177 -12.00 11.50 -21.33
N ASP A 178 -12.19 12.55 -22.12
CA ASP A 178 -11.20 13.61 -22.33
C ASP A 178 -11.46 14.83 -21.44
N SER A 179 -12.52 14.79 -20.63
CA SER A 179 -12.87 15.81 -19.65
C SER A 179 -13.50 15.20 -18.41
N LEU A 180 -13.37 15.88 -17.27
CA LEU A 180 -13.97 15.43 -16.01
C LEU A 180 -15.48 15.20 -16.11
N ASN A 181 -16.19 16.00 -16.91
CA ASN A 181 -17.63 15.87 -17.10
C ASN A 181 -17.99 14.56 -17.82
N GLU A 182 -17.19 14.18 -18.81
CA GLU A 182 -17.37 12.92 -19.55
C GLU A 182 -17.05 11.71 -18.66
N THR A 183 -15.89 11.71 -18.00
CA THR A 183 -15.52 10.64 -17.07
C THR A 183 -16.58 10.49 -15.98
N ARG A 184 -17.10 11.61 -15.44
CA ARG A 184 -18.17 11.61 -14.42
C ARG A 184 -19.47 11.00 -14.95
N ARG A 185 -19.86 11.31 -16.18
CA ARG A 185 -21.05 10.71 -16.82
C ARG A 185 -20.89 9.19 -16.95
N ASN A 186 -19.74 8.72 -17.44
CA ASN A 186 -19.45 7.30 -17.62
C ASN A 186 -19.43 6.56 -16.27
N TYR A 187 -18.76 7.13 -15.27
CA TYR A 187 -18.77 6.64 -13.90
C TYR A 187 -20.19 6.55 -13.33
N SER A 188 -20.99 7.60 -13.46
CA SER A 188 -22.35 7.64 -12.92
C SER A 188 -23.24 6.58 -13.56
N GLY A 189 -23.14 6.41 -14.88
CA GLY A 189 -23.85 5.36 -15.62
C GLY A 189 -23.44 3.96 -15.15
N TYR A 190 -22.15 3.72 -14.93
CA TYR A 190 -21.66 2.46 -14.37
C TYR A 190 -22.20 2.18 -12.96
N ILE A 191 -22.17 3.18 -12.07
CA ILE A 191 -22.71 3.02 -10.71
C ILE A 191 -24.21 2.71 -10.74
N GLN A 192 -24.97 3.35 -11.63
CA GLN A 192 -26.38 3.03 -11.81
C GLN A 192 -26.57 1.59 -12.28
N GLN A 193 -25.83 1.15 -13.30
CA GLN A 193 -25.87 -0.22 -13.80
C GLN A 193 -25.59 -1.24 -12.69
N VAL A 194 -24.58 -0.99 -11.84
CA VAL A 194 -24.21 -1.90 -10.74
C VAL A 194 -25.32 -1.96 -9.67
N ARG A 195 -26.00 -0.85 -9.37
CA ARG A 195 -27.13 -0.84 -8.42
C ARG A 195 -28.38 -1.57 -8.96
N GLU A 196 -28.51 -1.63 -10.27
CA GLU A 196 -29.64 -2.26 -10.95
C GLU A 196 -29.47 -3.78 -11.11
N TYR A 197 -28.24 -4.30 -10.99
CA TYR A 197 -27.90 -5.73 -10.97
C TYR A 197 -28.50 -6.45 -9.74
#